data_AF-A0A087T4X1-F1
#
_entry.id   AF-A0A087T4X1-F1
#
_cell.length_a   1.000
_cell.length_b   1.000
_cell.length_c   1.000
_cell.angle_alpha   90.00
_cell.angle_beta   90.00
_cell.angle_gamma   90.00
#
_symmetry.space_group_name_H-M   'P 1'
#
loop_
_entity.id
_entity.type
_entity.pdbx_description
1 polymer ?
#
loop_
_entity_poly.entity_id
_entity_poly.type
_entity_poly.pdbx_seq_one_letter_code
_entity_poly.pdbx_strand_id
1 'polypeptide(L)'
;MEEIKSENGSSKWLHAHYDPLATLYTFSSCMCLADLHGDGDYKLIVADLGTGTHNMKLKVYKGTHLLSEHTIIDLPTGVVSFHMDTCDPRSPAIAVASGAHIYIYKNMRPFYKFTLPASSVCSSEMEAWNQAKNEEIDINTLKELLENIR
;
A
#
# COMPACT_ATOMS: atom_id res chain seq x y z
N MET A 1 -17.95 -31.17 -9.11
CA MET A 1 -17.34 -30.57 -10.32
C MET A 1 -18.51 -30.18 -11.19
N GLU A 2 -18.98 -28.94 -11.07
CA GLU A 2 -20.13 -28.43 -11.80
C GLU A 2 -19.61 -27.47 -12.88
N GLU A 3 -19.78 -27.84 -14.14
CA GLU A 3 -19.54 -26.98 -15.28
C GLU A 3 -20.66 -25.93 -15.37
N ILE A 4 -20.29 -24.65 -15.26
CA ILE A 4 -21.18 -23.56 -15.62
C ILE A 4 -21.19 -23.48 -17.16
N LYS A 5 -22.29 -23.95 -17.78
CA LYS A 5 -22.51 -23.79 -19.22
C LYS A 5 -22.76 -22.32 -19.55
N SER A 6 -21.92 -21.76 -20.42
CA SER A 6 -22.13 -20.43 -21.00
C SER A 6 -23.20 -20.48 -22.11
N GLU A 7 -24.27 -19.70 -21.98
CA GLU A 7 -25.24 -19.46 -23.05
C GLU A 7 -24.64 -18.58 -24.17
N ASN A 8 -24.72 -19.07 -25.41
CA ASN A 8 -24.69 -18.35 -26.70
C ASN A 8 -23.69 -17.19 -26.92
N GLY A 9 -22.42 -17.46 -26.65
CA GLY A 9 -21.28 -16.76 -27.23
C GLY A 9 -20.01 -17.40 -26.72
N SER A 10 -19.26 -18.12 -27.55
CA SER A 10 -18.07 -18.85 -27.08
C SER A 10 -17.09 -17.88 -26.42
N SER A 11 -16.88 -18.02 -25.12
CA SER A 11 -15.86 -17.25 -24.41
C SER A 11 -14.51 -17.49 -25.09
N LYS A 12 -13.78 -16.41 -25.38
CA LYS A 12 -12.40 -16.49 -25.89
C LYS A 12 -11.38 -16.74 -24.77
N TRP A 13 -11.84 -16.76 -23.51
CA TRP A 13 -10.98 -16.91 -22.34
C TRP A 13 -10.80 -18.38 -21.96
N LEU A 14 -9.57 -18.73 -21.58
CA LEU A 14 -9.26 -20.00 -20.95
C LEU A 14 -9.36 -19.85 -19.43
N HIS A 15 -10.15 -20.70 -18.78
CA HIS A 15 -10.24 -20.76 -17.32
C HIS A 15 -8.99 -21.44 -16.76
N ALA A 16 -7.99 -20.64 -16.37
CA ALA A 16 -6.71 -21.16 -15.87
C ALA A 16 -6.81 -21.71 -14.43
N HIS A 17 -7.52 -21.02 -13.54
CA HIS A 17 -7.65 -21.41 -12.14
C HIS A 17 -8.89 -20.76 -11.49
N TYR A 18 -9.47 -21.42 -10.49
CA TYR A 18 -10.58 -20.90 -9.69
C TYR A 18 -10.39 -21.29 -8.22
N ASP A 19 -10.16 -20.29 -7.37
CA ASP A 19 -10.01 -20.47 -5.92
C ASP A 19 -10.89 -19.44 -5.17
N PRO A 20 -12.13 -19.81 -4.80
CA PRO A 20 -13.01 -18.95 -4.04
C PRO A 20 -12.64 -18.85 -2.55
N LEU A 21 -11.67 -19.63 -2.07
CA LEU A 21 -11.26 -19.71 -0.66
C LEU A 21 -9.96 -18.94 -0.38
N ALA A 22 -9.40 -18.22 -1.36
CA ALA A 22 -8.15 -17.49 -1.23
C ALA A 22 -8.17 -16.37 -0.17
N THR A 23 -9.36 -15.86 0.20
CA THR A 23 -9.55 -14.80 1.21
C THR A 23 -8.62 -13.59 1.01
N LEU A 24 -8.57 -13.06 -0.21
CA LEU A 24 -7.77 -11.88 -0.55
C LEU A 24 -8.62 -10.61 -0.51
N TYR A 25 -8.27 -9.68 0.40
CA TYR A 25 -8.93 -8.39 0.51
C TYR A 25 -7.97 -7.31 0.00
N THR A 26 -8.10 -6.92 -1.27
CA THR A 26 -7.17 -5.99 -1.91
C THR A 26 -7.84 -5.12 -2.96
N PHE A 27 -7.13 -4.08 -3.40
CA PHE A 27 -7.49 -3.26 -4.55
C PHE A 27 -6.47 -3.44 -5.67
N SER A 28 -6.85 -3.07 -6.91
CA SER A 28 -5.94 -3.14 -8.05
C SER A 28 -4.65 -2.32 -7.86
N SER A 29 -4.70 -1.21 -7.11
CA SER A 29 -3.51 -0.40 -6.78
C SER A 29 -2.55 -1.12 -5.83
N CYS A 30 -3.03 -2.11 -5.08
CA CYS A 30 -2.27 -2.86 -4.08
C CYS A 30 -1.74 -4.20 -4.63
N MET A 31 -1.71 -4.34 -5.95
CA MET A 31 -1.24 -5.53 -6.65
C MET A 31 -0.18 -5.15 -7.68
N CYS A 32 0.86 -5.96 -7.81
CA CYS A 32 1.81 -5.84 -8.92
C CYS A 32 2.40 -7.19 -9.29
N LEU A 33 2.95 -7.29 -10.51
CA LEU A 33 3.74 -8.42 -10.96
C LEU A 33 5.22 -8.02 -10.92
N ALA A 34 6.07 -8.90 -10.38
CA ALA A 34 7.51 -8.67 -10.38
C ALA A 34 8.29 -9.98 -10.48
N ASP A 35 9.34 -9.97 -11.29
CA ASP A 35 10.36 -11.01 -11.29
C ASP A 35 11.33 -10.76 -10.13
N LEU A 36 11.00 -11.27 -8.95
CA LEU A 36 11.75 -11.03 -7.72
C LEU A 36 13.20 -11.56 -7.76
N HIS A 37 13.52 -12.48 -8.68
CA HIS A 37 14.83 -13.13 -8.76
C HIS A 37 15.61 -12.78 -10.03
N GLY A 38 14.98 -12.15 -11.02
CA GLY A 38 15.61 -11.88 -12.32
C GLY A 38 15.75 -13.14 -13.18
N ASP A 39 14.94 -14.17 -12.93
CA ASP A 39 14.97 -15.47 -13.61
C ASP A 39 13.86 -15.66 -14.66
N GLY A 40 13.04 -14.62 -14.88
CA GLY A 40 11.86 -14.65 -15.74
C GLY A 40 10.60 -15.22 -15.07
N ASP A 41 10.68 -15.70 -13.83
CA ASP A 41 9.54 -16.25 -13.08
C ASP A 41 8.83 -15.15 -12.28
N TYR A 42 7.95 -14.43 -12.96
CA TYR A 42 7.14 -13.36 -12.36
C TYR A 42 6.22 -13.89 -11.26
N LYS A 43 6.25 -13.21 -10.12
CA LYS A 43 5.39 -13.47 -8.97
C LYS A 43 4.35 -12.38 -8.87
N LEU A 44 3.15 -12.75 -8.42
CA LEU A 44 2.10 -11.81 -8.08
C LEU A 44 2.30 -11.37 -6.64
N ILE A 45 2.49 -10.07 -6.44
CA ILE A 45 2.59 -9.44 -5.13
C ILE A 45 1.26 -8.75 -4.85
N VAL A 46 0.72 -9.02 -3.66
CA VAL A 46 -0.55 -8.46 -3.20
C VAL A 46 -0.37 -7.92 -1.80
N ALA A 47 -0.62 -6.62 -1.60
CA ALA A 47 -0.83 -6.08 -0.27
C ALA A 47 -2.29 -6.32 0.13
N ASP A 48 -2.47 -7.29 1.02
CA ASP A 48 -3.73 -7.66 1.63
C ASP A 48 -4.03 -6.70 2.79
N LEU A 49 -5.22 -6.12 2.75
CA LEU A 49 -5.72 -5.19 3.76
C LEU A 49 -6.12 -5.93 5.06
N GLY A 50 -6.28 -7.25 5.01
CA GLY A 50 -6.75 -8.02 6.16
C GLY A 50 -8.14 -7.56 6.61
N THR A 51 -8.27 -7.17 7.88
CA THR A 51 -9.52 -6.57 8.40
C THR A 51 -9.58 -5.04 8.26
N GLY A 52 -8.58 -4.43 7.63
CA GLY A 52 -8.39 -2.98 7.57
C GLY A 52 -7.79 -2.35 8.83
N THR A 53 -7.78 -3.08 9.94
CA THR A 53 -7.19 -2.63 11.23
C THR A 53 -6.09 -3.55 11.73
N HIS A 54 -6.16 -4.85 11.41
CA HIS A 54 -5.21 -5.87 11.83
C HIS A 54 -4.94 -6.86 10.68
N ASN A 55 -3.85 -7.62 10.82
CA ASN A 55 -3.47 -8.70 9.89
C ASN A 55 -3.24 -8.27 8.44
N MET A 56 -2.77 -7.04 8.23
CA MET A 56 -2.31 -6.61 6.90
C MET A 56 -1.03 -7.36 6.53
N LYS A 57 -1.00 -7.89 5.31
CA LYS A 57 0.10 -8.74 4.83
C LYS A 57 0.48 -8.42 3.40
N LEU A 58 1.76 -8.42 3.09
CA LEU A 58 2.28 -8.49 1.74
C LEU A 58 2.45 -9.97 1.36
N LYS A 59 1.54 -10.47 0.53
CA LYS A 59 1.50 -11.85 0.04
C LYS A 59 2.19 -11.95 -1.31
N VAL A 60 2.95 -13.02 -1.51
CA VAL A 60 3.64 -13.34 -2.77
C VAL A 60 3.09 -14.65 -3.28
N TYR A 61 2.57 -14.66 -4.50
CA TYR A 61 2.07 -15.84 -5.19
C TYR A 61 3.01 -16.26 -6.31
N LYS A 62 3.21 -17.56 -6.44
CA LYS A 62 3.91 -18.20 -7.56
C LYS A 62 2.97 -19.22 -8.20
N GLY A 63 2.60 -18.99 -9.46
CA GLY A 63 1.53 -19.74 -10.11
C GLY A 63 0.22 -19.60 -9.32
N THR A 64 -0.38 -20.74 -8.95
CA THR A 64 -1.63 -20.81 -8.18
C THR A 64 -1.42 -20.92 -6.67
N HIS A 65 -0.18 -20.85 -6.18
CA HIS A 65 0.14 -21.07 -4.77
C HIS A 65 0.70 -19.82 -4.10
N LEU A 66 0.31 -19.63 -2.84
CA LEU A 66 0.91 -18.64 -1.96
C LEU A 66 2.32 -19.09 -1.58
N LEU A 67 3.33 -18.33 -1.99
CA LEU A 67 4.75 -18.59 -1.76
C LEU A 67 5.21 -18.08 -0.39
N SER A 68 4.85 -16.84 -0.04
CA SER A 68 5.22 -16.23 1.23
C SER A 68 4.25 -15.13 1.64
N GLU A 69 4.26 -14.81 2.93
CA GLU A 69 3.53 -13.69 3.52
C GLU A 69 4.45 -12.89 4.44
N HIS A 70 4.31 -11.57 4.41
CA HIS A 70 5.10 -10.67 5.25
C HIS A 70 4.15 -9.67 5.90
N THR A 71 4.17 -9.56 7.23
CA THR A 71 3.36 -8.56 7.92
C THR A 71 3.79 -7.16 7.49
N ILE A 72 2.82 -6.32 7.12
CA ILE A 72 3.05 -4.90 6.85
C ILE A 72 2.50 -4.05 7.99
N ILE A 73 3.06 -2.86 8.14
CA ILE A 73 2.87 -2.03 9.35
C ILE A 73 1.49 -1.40 9.40
N ASP A 74 0.98 -0.94 8.26
CA ASP A 74 -0.21 -0.10 8.17
C ASP A 74 -0.95 -0.35 6.85
N LEU A 75 -2.19 0.15 6.77
CA LEU A 75 -3.11 -0.07 5.66
C LEU A 75 -2.47 0.37 4.33
N PRO A 76 -2.27 -0.55 3.38
CA PRO A 76 -1.64 -0.23 2.11
C PRO A 76 -2.59 0.58 1.22
N THR A 77 -2.06 1.60 0.55
CA THR A 77 -2.77 2.39 -0.47
C THR A 77 -2.30 2.06 -1.88
N GLY A 78 -1.06 1.57 -2.01
CA GLY A 78 -0.53 1.11 -3.29
C GLY A 78 0.75 0.28 -3.16
N VAL A 79 1.00 -0.54 -4.19
CA VAL A 79 2.19 -1.37 -4.32
C VAL A 79 2.77 -1.23 -5.71
N VAL A 80 4.08 -0.99 -5.80
CA VAL A 80 4.79 -0.94 -7.08
C VAL A 80 6.10 -1.70 -6.99
N SER A 81 6.50 -2.31 -8.11
CA SER A 81 7.85 -2.87 -8.29
C SER A 81 8.72 -1.88 -9.05
N PHE A 82 9.97 -1.73 -8.65
CA PHE A 82 10.92 -0.84 -9.31
C PHE A 82 12.35 -1.32 -9.15
N HIS A 83 13.23 -0.96 -10.08
CA HIS A 83 14.65 -1.29 -10.02
C HIS A 83 15.41 -0.15 -9.34
N MET A 84 16.16 -0.48 -8.28
CA MET A 84 16.96 0.51 -7.54
C MET A 84 18.30 0.81 -8.21
N ASP A 85 18.78 -0.10 -9.05
CA ASP A 85 20.07 0.01 -9.73
C ASP A 85 19.98 -0.67 -11.11
N THR A 86 21.03 -0.51 -11.91
CA THR A 86 21.18 -1.03 -13.27
C THR A 86 22.00 -2.31 -13.37
N CYS A 87 22.64 -2.74 -12.28
CA CYS A 87 23.47 -3.96 -12.20
C CYS A 87 22.67 -5.27 -12.39
N ASP A 88 23.28 -6.24 -13.06
CA ASP A 88 22.72 -7.58 -13.26
C ASP A 88 23.17 -8.57 -12.17
N PRO A 89 22.30 -9.49 -11.70
CA PRO A 89 20.88 -9.63 -12.05
C PRO A 89 20.00 -8.55 -11.42
N ARG A 90 19.05 -8.01 -12.21
CA ARG A 90 18.14 -6.94 -11.79
C ARG A 90 16.97 -7.45 -10.97
N SER A 91 17.20 -7.77 -9.69
CA SER A 91 16.10 -8.03 -8.76
C SER A 91 15.40 -6.72 -8.36
N PRO A 92 14.09 -6.55 -8.63
CA PRO A 92 13.36 -5.35 -8.28
C PRO A 92 13.14 -5.26 -6.77
N ALA A 93 13.01 -4.04 -6.26
CA ALA A 93 12.42 -3.79 -4.95
C ALA A 93 10.90 -3.61 -5.08
N ILE A 94 10.22 -3.88 -3.97
CA ILE A 94 8.79 -3.61 -3.80
C ILE A 94 8.63 -2.40 -2.90
N ALA A 95 7.94 -1.37 -3.39
CA ALA A 95 7.51 -0.25 -2.56
C ALA A 95 6.04 -0.43 -2.19
N VAL A 96 5.74 -0.34 -0.89
CA VAL A 96 4.38 -0.34 -0.34
C VAL A 96 4.12 1.03 0.27
N ALA A 97 3.14 1.75 -0.24
CA ALA A 97 2.70 3.03 0.32
C ALA A 97 1.65 2.78 1.41
N SER A 98 1.83 3.39 2.58
CA SER A 98 0.83 3.41 3.66
C SER A 98 0.92 4.74 4.40
N GLY A 99 -0.20 5.46 4.53
CA GLY A 99 -0.25 6.78 5.15
C GLY A 99 0.74 7.77 4.50
N ALA A 100 1.58 8.40 5.32
CA ALA A 100 2.62 9.32 4.88
C ALA A 100 3.98 8.64 4.59
N HIS A 101 3.99 7.31 4.46
CA HIS A 101 5.21 6.51 4.36
C HIS A 101 5.25 5.65 3.10
N ILE A 102 6.47 5.41 2.59
CA ILE A 102 6.75 4.40 1.57
C ILE A 102 7.75 3.41 2.16
N TYR A 103 7.34 2.16 2.28
CA TYR A 103 8.15 1.05 2.77
C TYR A 103 8.75 0.30 1.59
N ILE A 104 10.07 0.28 1.51
CA ILE A 104 10.81 -0.40 0.46
C ILE A 104 11.29 -1.75 0.99
N TYR A 105 10.95 -2.81 0.26
CA TYR A 105 11.36 -4.18 0.51
C TYR A 105 12.33 -4.64 -0.58
N LYS A 106 13.51 -5.09 -0.16
CA LYS A 106 14.50 -5.72 -1.04
C LYS A 106 14.57 -7.19 -0.71
N ASN A 107 14.40 -8.06 -1.71
CA ASN A 107 14.31 -9.52 -1.50
C ASN A 107 13.25 -9.88 -0.45
N MET A 108 12.11 -9.19 -0.48
CA MET A 108 10.99 -9.32 0.49
C MET A 108 11.38 -9.09 1.96
N ARG A 109 12.48 -8.37 2.22
CA ARG A 109 12.88 -7.93 3.56
C ARG A 109 12.80 -6.41 3.64
N PRO A 110 12.34 -5.84 4.77
CA PRO A 110 12.36 -4.39 4.98
C PRO A 110 13.76 -3.84 4.73
N PHE A 111 13.87 -2.84 3.87
CA PHE A 111 15.13 -2.24 3.46
C PHE A 111 15.20 -0.75 3.82
N TYR A 112 14.14 -0.01 3.52
CA TYR A 112 14.10 1.43 3.76
C TYR A 112 12.67 1.92 4.04
N LYS A 113 12.56 3.00 4.82
CA LYS A 113 11.30 3.72 5.06
C LYS A 113 11.50 5.17 4.64
N PHE A 114 10.76 5.60 3.63
CA PHE A 114 10.62 7.00 3.29
C PHE A 114 9.43 7.60 4.04
N THR A 115 9.58 8.82 4.55
CA THR A 115 8.51 9.59 5.18
C THR A 115 8.36 10.89 4.42
N LEU A 116 7.13 11.23 4.02
CA LEU A 116 6.86 12.50 3.36
C LEU A 116 7.32 13.66 4.25
N PRO A 117 7.98 14.68 3.68
CA PRO A 117 8.30 15.90 4.42
C PRO A 117 7.00 16.54 4.94
N ALA A 118 6.99 16.93 6.21
CA ALA A 118 5.87 17.67 6.77
C ALA A 118 5.77 19.04 6.10
N SER A 119 4.56 19.40 5.68
CA SER A 119 4.30 20.78 5.23
C SER A 119 4.40 21.73 6.41
N SER A 120 4.83 22.96 6.17
CA SER A 120 4.75 24.03 7.17
C SER A 120 3.30 24.31 7.52
N VAL A 121 3.02 24.53 8.80
CA VAL A 121 1.73 25.00 9.30
C VAL A 121 1.52 26.45 8.83
N CYS A 122 0.27 26.85 8.61
CA CYS A 122 -0.05 28.24 8.28
C CYS A 122 0.43 29.18 9.39
N SER A 123 1.03 30.31 9.04
CA SER A 123 1.62 31.23 10.02
C SER A 123 0.59 31.83 10.98
N SER A 124 -0.61 32.14 10.50
CA SER A 124 -1.70 32.68 11.32
C SER A 124 -2.25 31.66 12.31
N GLU A 125 -2.40 30.39 11.88
CA GLU A 125 -2.80 29.30 12.78
C GLU A 125 -1.73 29.07 13.86
N MET A 126 -0.46 29.08 13.46
CA MET A 126 0.67 28.93 14.37
C MET A 126 0.73 30.07 15.39
N GLU A 127 0.44 31.30 14.97
CA GLU A 127 0.40 32.46 15.86
C GLU A 127 -0.76 32.37 16.86
N ALA A 128 -1.98 32.07 16.40
CA ALA A 128 -3.13 31.87 17.28
C ALA A 128 -2.85 30.76 18.30
N TRP A 129 -2.22 29.65 17.85
CA TRP A 129 -1.82 28.56 18.73
C TRP A 129 -0.77 28.99 19.77
N ASN A 130 0.22 29.79 19.39
CA ASN A 130 1.23 30.30 20.30
C ASN A 130 0.64 31.27 21.33
N GLN A 131 -0.28 32.16 20.92
CA GLN A 131 -0.97 33.07 21.84
C GLN A 131 -1.78 32.29 22.88
N ALA A 132 -2.52 31.25 22.47
CA ALA A 132 -3.27 30.41 23.39
C ALA A 132 -2.35 29.61 24.33
N LYS A 133 -1.24 29.08 23.81
CA LYS A 133 -0.24 28.37 24.60
C LYS A 133 0.43 29.26 25.65
N ASN A 134 0.60 30.54 25.36
CA ASN A 134 1.16 31.54 26.27
C ASN A 134 0.11 32.15 27.21
N GLU A 135 -1.13 31.64 27.20
CA GLU A 135 -2.26 32.16 27.99
C GLU A 135 -2.61 33.63 27.68
N GLU A 136 -2.25 34.13 26.50
CA GLU A 136 -2.55 35.50 26.04
C GLU A 136 -4.01 35.63 25.56
N ILE A 137 -4.60 34.53 25.10
CA ILE A 137 -5.99 34.42 24.65
C ILE A 137 -6.67 33.21 25.30
N ASP A 138 -7.98 33.30 25.49
CA ASP A 138 -8.78 32.20 25.99
C ASP A 138 -9.22 31.24 24.86
N ILE A 139 -9.79 30.09 25.24
CA ILE A 139 -10.21 29.06 24.29
C ILE A 139 -11.30 29.54 23.32
N ASN A 140 -12.17 30.46 23.75
CA ASN A 140 -13.23 31.01 22.91
C ASN A 140 -12.63 31.92 21.84
N THR A 141 -11.71 32.81 22.23
CA THR A 141 -10.99 33.69 21.30
C THR A 141 -10.14 32.88 20.33
N LEU A 142 -9.44 31.83 20.79
CA LEU A 142 -8.70 30.92 19.90
C LEU A 142 -9.62 30.31 18.83
N LYS A 143 -10.79 29.82 19.24
CA LYS A 143 -11.76 29.23 18.31
C LYS A 143 -12.22 30.26 17.27
N GLU A 144 -12.57 31.47 17.69
CA GLU A 144 -12.98 32.55 16.78
C GLU A 144 -11.85 32.93 15.80
N LEU A 145 -10.61 33.02 16.26
CA LEU A 145 -9.45 33.30 15.39
C LEU A 145 -9.26 32.19 14.34
N LEU A 146 -9.32 30.92 14.75
CA LEU A 146 -9.18 29.78 13.83
C LEU A 146 -10.34 29.69 12.83
N GLU A 147 -11.57 30.00 13.24
CA GLU A 147 -12.73 30.05 12.34
C GLU A 147 -12.57 31.16 11.29
N ASN A 148 -11.95 32.29 11.62
CA ASN A 148 -11.68 33.39 10.69
C ASN A 148 -10.51 33.15 9.72
N ILE A 149 -9.62 32.19 10.02
CA ILE A 149 -8.50 31.83 9.13
C ILE A 149 -8.95 30.92 7.98
N ARG A 150 -10.09 30.23 8.15
CA ARG A 150 -10.62 29.24 7.20
C ARG A 150 -11.47 29.87 6.11
#